data_AF-A0A9D4K3N6-F1
#
_entry.id   AF-A0A9D4K3N6-F1
#
_cell.length_a   1.000
_cell.length_b   1.000
_cell.length_c   1.000
_cell.angle_alpha   90.00
_cell.angle_beta   90.00
_cell.angle_gamma   90.00
#
_symmetry.space_group_name_H-M   'P 1'
#
loop_
_entity.id
_entity.type
_entity.pdbx_description
1 polymer ?
#
loop_
_entity_poly.entity_id
_entity_poly.type
_entity_poly.pdbx_seq_one_letter_code
_entity_poly.pdbx_strand_id
1 'polypeptide(L)'
;MHDTWDAEHVGHGRDAKGLSELNYTKVIITRVERIENYEFFNKYAVKRQDLFKKAINTGGPFRCVENLRGSKGTVLTTSNIGRNSVLASEVYHEVNEHYMFHGTDVVDKIVEQGLDCRLAGQNAMFGQGVYCAESSTKADQYAGMLKQTFSEKTVFHISIYFRSACLKDKLYVMYSGDHTLTA
;
A
#
# COMPACT_ATOMS: atom_id res chain seq x y z
N MET A 1 -6.02 0.99 -12.81
CA MET A 1 -6.57 0.19 -11.69
C MET A 1 -7.09 -1.17 -12.11
N HIS A 2 -7.51 -1.39 -13.37
CA HIS A 2 -7.93 -2.73 -13.82
C HIS A 2 -6.81 -3.77 -13.76
N ASP A 3 -5.55 -3.35 -13.91
CA ASP A 3 -4.41 -4.28 -14.02
C ASP A 3 -3.84 -4.76 -12.68
N THR A 4 -4.34 -4.26 -11.52
CA THR A 4 -3.91 -4.73 -10.19
C THR A 4 -4.88 -5.76 -9.58
N TRP A 5 -6.07 -5.91 -10.16
CA TRP A 5 -7.05 -6.91 -9.80
C TRP A 5 -6.91 -8.13 -10.70
N ASP A 6 -6.76 -9.28 -10.08
CA ASP A 6 -6.77 -10.58 -10.72
C ASP A 6 -7.80 -11.48 -10.01
N ALA A 7 -8.83 -11.89 -10.76
CA ALA A 7 -9.90 -12.73 -10.26
C ALA A 7 -9.44 -14.18 -9.99
N GLU A 8 -8.46 -14.66 -10.74
CA GLU A 8 -7.96 -16.04 -10.61
C GLU A 8 -7.22 -16.25 -9.29
N HIS A 9 -6.70 -15.16 -8.70
CA HIS A 9 -5.97 -15.19 -7.44
C HIS A 9 -6.82 -14.89 -6.20
N VAL A 10 -8.14 -14.68 -6.36
CA VAL A 10 -9.08 -14.54 -5.23
C VAL A 10 -9.17 -15.86 -4.48
N GLY A 11 -9.20 -15.81 -3.14
CA GLY A 11 -9.35 -17.03 -2.33
C GLY A 11 -8.12 -17.94 -2.26
N HIS A 12 -7.00 -17.57 -2.88
CA HIS A 12 -5.78 -18.39 -2.90
C HIS A 12 -4.77 -17.99 -1.81
N GLY A 13 -4.22 -19.01 -1.13
CA GLY A 13 -3.17 -18.87 -0.12
C GLY A 13 -3.67 -18.94 1.32
N ARG A 14 -2.73 -19.03 2.28
CA ARG A 14 -3.05 -19.20 3.72
C ARG A 14 -3.88 -18.06 4.30
N ASP A 15 -3.74 -16.86 3.74
CA ASP A 15 -4.37 -15.64 4.25
C ASP A 15 -5.76 -15.39 3.63
N ALA A 16 -6.22 -16.24 2.71
CA ALA A 16 -7.45 -16.05 1.96
C ALA A 16 -8.66 -16.85 2.51
N LYS A 17 -8.61 -17.20 3.80
CA LYS A 17 -9.59 -18.10 4.43
C LYS A 17 -11.02 -17.53 4.31
N GLY A 18 -11.94 -18.31 3.74
CA GLY A 18 -13.35 -17.94 3.55
C GLY A 18 -13.65 -17.12 2.30
N LEU A 19 -12.65 -16.64 1.56
CA LEU A 19 -12.86 -15.89 0.30
C LEU A 19 -13.17 -16.78 -0.89
N SER A 20 -12.61 -17.98 -0.93
CA SER A 20 -12.90 -18.96 -1.99
C SER A 20 -14.38 -19.36 -2.04
N GLU A 21 -15.07 -19.31 -0.90
CA GLU A 21 -16.50 -19.60 -0.77
C GLU A 21 -17.40 -18.49 -1.34
N LEU A 22 -16.90 -17.25 -1.40
CA LEU A 22 -17.64 -16.12 -1.95
C LEU A 22 -17.60 -16.09 -3.48
N ASN A 23 -16.59 -16.69 -4.12
CA ASN A 23 -16.49 -16.89 -5.58
C ASN A 23 -16.86 -15.66 -6.44
N TYR A 24 -16.52 -14.46 -5.97
CA TYR A 24 -16.73 -13.23 -6.73
C TYR A 24 -15.56 -13.00 -7.68
N THR A 25 -15.85 -12.54 -8.88
CA THR A 25 -14.86 -12.36 -9.96
C THR A 25 -14.48 -10.90 -10.16
N LYS A 26 -15.21 -9.96 -9.52
CA LYS A 26 -15.00 -8.53 -9.66
C LYS A 26 -15.28 -7.78 -8.37
N VAL A 27 -14.56 -6.69 -8.16
CA VAL A 27 -14.85 -5.67 -7.15
C VAL A 27 -15.38 -4.44 -7.86
N ILE A 28 -16.38 -3.79 -7.24
CA ILE A 28 -16.93 -2.53 -7.71
C ILE A 28 -16.51 -1.46 -6.72
N ILE A 29 -15.88 -0.39 -7.21
CA ILE A 29 -15.52 0.76 -6.38
C ILE A 29 -16.78 1.58 -6.16
N THR A 30 -17.26 1.64 -4.91
CA THR A 30 -18.46 2.41 -4.55
C THR A 30 -18.12 3.82 -4.08
N ARG A 31 -16.95 4.00 -3.45
CA ARG A 31 -16.48 5.28 -2.90
C ARG A 31 -14.96 5.35 -2.90
N VAL A 32 -14.43 6.56 -3.09
CA VAL A 32 -13.01 6.87 -2.90
C VAL A 32 -12.94 8.12 -2.05
N GLU A 33 -12.16 8.07 -0.97
CA GLU A 33 -12.00 9.19 -0.05
C GLU A 33 -10.54 9.49 0.21
N ARG A 34 -10.25 10.77 0.41
CA ARG A 34 -8.94 11.22 0.89
C ARG A 34 -8.99 11.36 2.40
N ILE A 35 -7.99 10.81 3.06
CA ILE A 35 -7.81 10.96 4.50
C ILE A 35 -6.70 11.97 4.72
N GLU A 36 -7.05 13.06 5.39
CA GLU A 36 -6.12 14.16 5.69
C GLU A 36 -5.91 14.25 7.19
N ASN A 37 -4.68 14.00 7.62
CA ASN A 37 -4.27 14.19 8.99
C ASN A 37 -2.91 14.91 9.00
N TYR A 38 -2.92 16.18 9.39
CA TYR A 38 -1.73 17.03 9.39
C TYR A 38 -0.60 16.47 10.26
N GLU A 39 -0.92 15.88 11.42
CA GLU A 39 0.10 15.35 12.33
C GLU A 39 0.82 14.15 11.70
N PHE A 40 0.07 13.22 11.11
CA PHE A 40 0.66 12.06 10.43
C PHE A 40 1.37 12.45 9.15
N PHE A 41 0.85 13.41 8.39
CA PHE A 41 1.55 13.98 7.23
C PHE A 41 2.90 14.56 7.63
N ASN A 42 2.94 15.38 8.67
CA ASN A 42 4.18 16.00 9.11
C ASN A 42 5.21 14.94 9.56
N LYS A 43 4.79 13.92 10.31
CA LYS A 43 5.68 12.80 10.69
C LYS A 43 6.24 12.07 9.48
N TYR A 44 5.40 11.80 8.49
CA TYR A 44 5.82 11.19 7.24
C TYR A 44 6.79 12.08 6.44
N ALA A 45 6.51 13.38 6.32
CA ALA A 45 7.37 14.34 5.63
C ALA A 45 8.75 14.47 6.30
N VAL A 46 8.80 14.47 7.63
CA VAL A 46 10.06 14.42 8.39
C VAL A 46 10.85 13.15 8.07
N LYS A 47 10.19 11.98 8.07
CA LYS A 47 10.86 10.72 7.71
C LYS A 47 11.37 10.73 6.26
N ARG A 48 10.61 11.33 5.33
CA ARG A 48 11.03 11.55 3.93
C ARG A 48 12.33 12.34 3.86
N GLN A 49 12.39 13.48 4.55
CA GLN A 49 13.59 14.32 4.60
C GLN A 49 14.80 13.55 5.16
N ASP A 50 14.59 12.73 6.18
CA ASP A 50 15.67 11.89 6.73
C ASP A 50 16.16 10.83 5.74
N LEU A 51 15.29 10.29 4.89
CA LEU A 51 15.69 9.37 3.82
C LEU A 51 16.53 10.08 2.76
N PHE A 52 16.16 11.30 2.38
CA PHE A 52 16.96 12.12 1.46
C PHE A 52 18.35 12.44 2.02
N LYS A 53 18.44 12.85 3.29
CA LYS A 53 19.73 13.05 3.97
C LYS A 53 20.58 11.79 3.95
N LYS A 54 19.95 10.62 4.17
CA LYS A 54 20.64 9.32 4.10
C LYS A 54 21.13 9.02 2.68
N ALA A 55 20.32 9.25 1.65
CA ALA A 55 20.71 9.05 0.25
C ALA A 55 21.95 9.89 -0.09
N ILE A 56 21.94 11.18 0.24
CA ILE A 56 23.08 12.08 0.06
C ILE A 56 24.33 11.53 0.78
N ASN A 57 24.20 11.12 2.05
CA ASN A 57 25.31 10.57 2.83
C ASN A 57 25.83 9.23 2.29
N THR A 58 25.03 8.48 1.54
CA THR A 58 25.44 7.22 0.88
C THR A 58 25.97 7.41 -0.54
N GLY A 59 26.14 8.66 -0.99
CA GLY A 59 26.71 8.97 -2.31
C GLY A 59 25.68 9.09 -3.44
N GLY A 60 24.40 9.25 -3.14
CA GLY A 60 23.35 9.49 -4.13
C GLY A 60 22.03 8.75 -3.84
N PRO A 61 21.10 8.78 -4.81
CA PRO A 61 19.81 8.08 -4.70
C PRO A 61 19.94 6.61 -4.27
N PHE A 62 18.93 6.09 -3.58
CA PHE A 62 18.89 4.66 -3.29
C PHE A 62 18.79 3.84 -4.57
N ARG A 63 19.32 2.62 -4.53
CA ARG A 63 19.14 1.67 -5.64
C ARG A 63 17.65 1.39 -5.79
N CYS A 64 17.13 1.63 -7.00
CA CYS A 64 15.73 1.40 -7.33
C CYS A 64 15.31 -0.04 -6.98
N VAL A 65 14.11 -0.21 -6.40
CA VAL A 65 13.56 -1.51 -5.99
C VAL A 65 13.54 -2.50 -7.15
N GLU A 66 13.24 -2.01 -8.35
CA GLU A 66 13.20 -2.76 -9.61
C GLU A 66 14.55 -3.39 -9.96
N ASN A 67 15.63 -2.73 -9.55
CA ASN A 67 16.99 -3.17 -9.79
C ASN A 67 17.54 -4.04 -8.66
N LEU A 68 16.78 -4.34 -7.60
CA LEU A 68 17.23 -5.21 -6.52
C LEU A 68 17.28 -6.67 -6.97
N ARG A 69 18.19 -7.45 -6.37
CA ARG A 69 18.29 -8.89 -6.66
C ARG A 69 16.99 -9.59 -6.27
N GLY A 70 16.40 -10.32 -7.21
CA GLY A 70 15.13 -11.03 -7.00
C GLY A 70 13.87 -10.18 -7.27
N SER A 71 14.05 -8.92 -7.68
CA SER A 71 12.94 -8.13 -8.22
C SER A 71 12.43 -8.74 -9.53
N LYS A 72 11.11 -8.61 -9.75
CA LYS A 72 10.43 -9.09 -10.96
C LYS A 72 10.04 -7.96 -11.93
N GLY A 73 10.43 -6.71 -11.62
CA GLY A 73 10.14 -5.56 -12.46
C GLY A 73 9.72 -4.33 -11.67
N THR A 74 8.97 -3.46 -12.33
CA THR A 74 8.42 -2.22 -11.78
C THR A 74 7.36 -2.48 -10.72
N VAL A 75 7.29 -1.62 -9.70
CA VAL A 75 6.22 -1.66 -8.69
C VAL A 75 4.89 -1.35 -9.38
N LEU A 76 4.00 -2.33 -9.50
CA LEU A 76 2.82 -2.27 -10.38
C LEU A 76 1.92 -1.08 -10.07
N THR A 77 1.65 -0.83 -8.79
CA THR A 77 0.85 0.31 -8.31
C THR A 77 1.42 1.65 -8.76
N THR A 78 2.75 1.81 -8.75
CA THR A 78 3.40 3.04 -9.21
C THR A 78 3.38 3.14 -10.74
N SER A 79 3.63 2.02 -11.43
CA SER A 79 3.61 1.99 -12.91
C SER A 79 2.23 2.28 -13.50
N ASN A 80 1.17 1.95 -12.76
CA ASN A 80 -0.23 2.17 -13.16
C ASN A 80 -0.73 3.59 -12.87
N ILE A 81 0.10 4.46 -12.28
CA ILE A 81 -0.24 5.87 -12.12
C ILE A 81 -0.01 6.57 -13.46
N GLY A 82 -1.03 7.26 -13.95
CA GLY A 82 -0.90 8.04 -15.17
C GLY A 82 0.23 9.06 -15.05
N ARG A 83 1.11 9.15 -16.05
CA ARG A 83 2.30 10.02 -16.04
C ARG A 83 2.00 11.50 -15.76
N ASN A 84 0.80 11.95 -16.09
CA ASN A 84 0.33 13.33 -15.87
C ASN A 84 -0.54 13.49 -14.61
N SER A 85 -0.62 12.46 -13.77
CA SER A 85 -1.37 12.52 -12.52
C SER A 85 -0.58 13.28 -11.47
N VAL A 86 -1.28 14.08 -10.65
CA VAL A 86 -0.72 14.72 -9.44
C VAL A 86 0.02 13.70 -8.58
N LEU A 87 -0.45 12.47 -8.60
CA LEU A 87 0.07 11.32 -7.89
C LEU A 87 1.46 10.92 -8.32
N ALA A 88 1.74 10.97 -9.62
CA ALA A 88 3.07 10.70 -10.13
C ALA A 88 4.05 11.79 -9.67
N SER A 89 3.58 13.04 -9.55
CA SER A 89 4.42 14.18 -9.18
C SER A 89 4.79 14.24 -7.69
N GLU A 90 4.07 13.52 -6.83
CA GLU A 90 4.31 13.51 -5.38
C GLU A 90 5.17 12.34 -4.89
N VAL A 91 5.57 11.45 -5.80
CA VAL A 91 6.40 10.28 -5.52
C VAL A 91 7.87 10.60 -5.75
N TYR A 92 8.68 10.33 -4.73
CA TYR A 92 10.12 10.54 -4.79
C TYR A 92 10.87 9.22 -4.99
N HIS A 93 11.20 8.90 -6.23
CA HIS A 93 11.89 7.65 -6.59
C HIS A 93 13.31 7.56 -6.04
N GLU A 94 13.97 8.70 -5.77
CA GLU A 94 15.33 8.75 -5.22
C GLU A 94 15.44 8.12 -3.84
N VAL A 95 14.33 8.06 -3.12
CA VAL A 95 14.20 7.41 -1.81
C VAL A 95 13.32 6.15 -1.86
N ASN A 96 13.06 5.64 -3.07
CA ASN A 96 12.19 4.48 -3.35
C ASN A 96 10.81 4.64 -2.72
N GLU A 97 10.20 5.81 -2.88
CA GLU A 97 8.81 6.01 -2.51
C GLU A 97 7.88 5.40 -3.58
N HIS A 98 6.81 4.74 -3.13
CA HIS A 98 5.83 4.07 -3.97
C HIS A 98 4.47 4.03 -3.30
N TYR A 99 3.39 4.07 -4.07
CA TYR A 99 2.07 3.74 -3.52
C TYR A 99 1.82 2.26 -3.50
N MET A 100 1.12 1.75 -2.49
CA MET A 100 0.75 0.35 -2.35
C MET A 100 -0.60 0.20 -1.66
N PHE A 101 -1.27 -0.93 -1.89
CA PHE A 101 -2.51 -1.25 -1.20
C PHE A 101 -2.27 -1.82 0.19
N HIS A 102 -3.16 -1.53 1.12
CA HIS A 102 -3.21 -2.15 2.44
C HIS A 102 -4.66 -2.49 2.77
N GLY A 103 -4.94 -3.79 2.90
CA GLY A 103 -6.23 -4.28 3.39
C GLY A 103 -6.21 -4.44 4.90
N THR A 104 -7.30 -4.06 5.56
CA THR A 104 -7.42 -4.10 7.01
C THR A 104 -8.87 -3.97 7.46
N ASP A 105 -9.18 -4.51 8.64
CA ASP A 105 -10.49 -4.42 9.29
C ASP A 105 -10.58 -3.29 10.31
N VAL A 106 -9.47 -2.58 10.54
CA VAL A 106 -9.36 -1.55 11.59
C VAL A 106 -9.07 -0.18 11.01
N VAL A 107 -9.78 0.15 9.92
CA VAL A 107 -9.70 1.42 9.18
C VAL A 107 -9.78 2.61 10.13
N ASP A 108 -10.82 2.67 10.95
CA ASP A 108 -11.07 3.81 11.86
C ASP A 108 -9.89 4.02 12.83
N LYS A 109 -9.32 2.91 13.35
CA LYS A 109 -8.16 2.99 14.24
C LYS A 109 -6.92 3.52 13.53
N ILE A 110 -6.71 3.14 12.27
CA ILE A 110 -5.57 3.63 11.48
C ILE A 110 -5.76 5.11 11.14
N VAL A 111 -6.98 5.55 10.85
CA VAL A 111 -7.29 6.97 10.60
C VAL A 111 -7.06 7.81 11.85
N GLU A 112 -7.45 7.32 13.01
CA GLU A 112 -7.30 8.01 14.29
C GLU A 112 -5.88 8.00 14.84
N GLN A 113 -5.18 6.86 14.77
CA GLN A 113 -3.93 6.61 15.49
C GLN A 113 -2.71 6.49 14.58
N GLY A 114 -2.93 6.45 13.28
CA GLY A 114 -1.90 6.18 12.28
C GLY A 114 -1.59 4.69 12.16
N LEU A 115 -0.69 4.36 11.24
CA LEU A 115 -0.20 2.99 11.10
C LEU A 115 0.73 2.63 12.25
N ASP A 116 0.45 1.49 12.88
CA ASP A 116 1.26 0.94 13.95
C ASP A 116 1.58 -0.53 13.66
N CYS A 117 2.87 -0.89 13.64
CA CYS A 117 3.30 -2.26 13.44
C CYS A 117 2.79 -3.21 14.54
N ARG A 118 2.37 -2.69 15.69
CA ARG A 118 1.70 -3.48 16.74
C ARG A 118 0.31 -3.98 16.32
N LEU A 119 -0.31 -3.37 15.32
CA LEU A 119 -1.55 -3.83 14.70
C LEU A 119 -1.32 -5.02 13.75
N ALA A 120 -0.07 -5.35 13.44
CA ALA A 120 0.27 -6.50 12.61
C ALA A 120 0.09 -7.82 13.36
N GLY A 121 -0.44 -8.84 12.68
CA GLY A 121 -0.58 -10.18 13.22
C GLY A 121 0.77 -10.78 13.64
N GLN A 122 0.81 -11.44 14.80
CA GLN A 122 2.04 -12.02 15.39
C GLN A 122 2.68 -13.14 14.54
N ASN A 123 1.94 -13.73 13.59
CA ASN A 123 2.36 -14.88 12.78
C ASN A 123 2.69 -14.52 11.31
N ALA A 124 3.05 -13.28 11.04
CA ALA A 124 3.28 -12.83 9.67
C ALA A 124 4.66 -13.29 9.14
N MET A 125 4.73 -13.61 7.84
CA MET A 125 5.88 -14.31 7.23
C MET A 125 7.21 -13.56 7.32
N PHE A 126 7.18 -12.23 7.40
CA PHE A 126 8.37 -11.38 7.46
C PHE A 126 8.52 -10.68 8.83
N GLY A 127 7.84 -11.20 9.86
CA GLY A 127 7.83 -10.64 11.21
C GLY A 127 6.76 -9.57 11.42
N GLN A 128 6.79 -8.94 12.60
CA GLN A 128 5.80 -7.92 12.97
C GLN A 128 6.05 -6.60 12.22
N GLY A 129 5.10 -6.21 11.36
CA GLY A 129 5.23 -5.03 10.50
C GLY A 129 3.95 -4.76 9.72
N VAL A 130 3.84 -3.58 9.11
CA VAL A 130 2.70 -3.27 8.24
C VAL A 130 2.94 -3.90 6.87
N TYR A 131 1.95 -4.63 6.37
CA TYR A 131 2.02 -5.35 5.10
C TYR A 131 1.24 -4.59 4.03
N CYS A 132 1.87 -4.37 2.88
CA CYS A 132 1.25 -3.76 1.71
C CYS A 132 1.39 -4.69 0.51
N ALA A 133 0.56 -4.48 -0.50
CA ALA A 133 0.59 -5.24 -1.75
C ALA A 133 0.47 -4.32 -2.98
N GLU A 134 1.12 -4.70 -4.07
CA GLU A 134 0.93 -4.03 -5.36
C GLU A 134 -0.39 -4.48 -6.01
N SER A 135 -0.86 -5.68 -5.68
CA SER A 135 -2.14 -6.20 -6.13
C SER A 135 -3.26 -5.80 -5.17
N SER A 136 -4.32 -5.22 -5.71
CA SER A 136 -5.56 -4.97 -4.98
C SER A 136 -6.25 -6.28 -4.58
N THR A 137 -6.13 -7.36 -5.38
CA THR A 137 -6.61 -8.69 -4.99
C THR A 137 -5.95 -9.17 -3.70
N LYS A 138 -4.63 -9.02 -3.59
CA LYS A 138 -3.92 -9.46 -2.38
C LYS A 138 -4.29 -8.61 -1.17
N ALA A 139 -4.47 -7.30 -1.34
CA ALA A 139 -4.95 -6.44 -0.27
C ALA A 139 -6.38 -6.79 0.17
N ASP A 140 -7.29 -7.09 -0.76
CA ASP A 140 -8.67 -7.49 -0.45
C ASP A 140 -8.74 -8.75 0.43
N GLN A 141 -7.74 -9.64 0.34
CA GLN A 141 -7.66 -10.80 1.25
C GLN A 141 -7.55 -10.40 2.73
N TYR A 142 -6.92 -9.26 3.00
CA TYR A 142 -6.76 -8.71 4.36
C TYR A 142 -7.89 -7.74 4.74
N ALA A 143 -8.77 -7.39 3.80
CA ALA A 143 -9.99 -6.64 4.07
C ALA A 143 -11.16 -7.60 4.31
N GLY A 144 -11.82 -7.47 5.46
CA GLY A 144 -12.83 -8.38 5.97
C GLY A 144 -12.28 -9.67 6.63
N MET A 145 -11.04 -9.70 7.14
CA MET A 145 -10.45 -10.92 7.73
C MET A 145 -11.25 -11.50 8.90
N LEU A 146 -11.88 -10.63 9.71
CA LEU A 146 -12.71 -11.03 10.84
C LEU A 146 -14.03 -11.66 10.36
N LYS A 147 -14.53 -11.27 9.19
CA LYS A 147 -15.74 -11.84 8.58
C LYS A 147 -15.78 -11.55 7.07
N GLN A 148 -15.42 -12.55 6.27
CA GLN A 148 -15.51 -12.46 4.81
C GLN A 148 -16.98 -12.51 4.39
N THR A 149 -17.48 -11.44 3.78
CA THR A 149 -18.85 -11.39 3.24
C THR A 149 -18.89 -10.58 1.94
N PHE A 150 -20.02 -10.60 1.23
CA PHE A 150 -20.30 -9.70 0.09
C PHE A 150 -20.56 -8.24 0.50
N SER A 151 -20.34 -7.87 1.77
CA SER A 151 -20.48 -6.49 2.23
C SER A 151 -19.43 -5.59 1.60
N GLU A 152 -19.69 -4.27 1.66
CA GLU A 152 -18.67 -3.27 1.36
C GLU A 152 -17.43 -3.51 2.22
N LYS A 153 -16.27 -3.33 1.59
CA LYS A 153 -14.94 -3.45 2.20
C LYS A 153 -14.15 -2.19 1.90
N THR A 154 -13.28 -1.83 2.83
CA THR A 154 -12.40 -0.69 2.68
C THR A 154 -10.97 -1.18 2.50
N VAL A 155 -10.32 -0.70 1.43
CA VAL A 155 -8.90 -0.94 1.16
C VAL A 155 -8.22 0.42 1.07
N PHE A 156 -7.08 0.57 1.72
CA PHE A 156 -6.28 1.79 1.62
C PHE A 156 -5.32 1.74 0.44
N HIS A 157 -5.11 2.90 -0.17
CA HIS A 157 -3.95 3.16 -1.02
C HIS A 157 -2.98 4.08 -0.27
N ILE A 158 -1.74 3.62 -0.07
CA ILE A 158 -0.79 4.14 0.92
C ILE A 158 0.55 4.43 0.26
N SER A 159 1.12 5.63 0.45
CA SER A 159 2.53 5.88 0.09
C SER A 159 3.49 5.23 1.08
N ILE A 160 4.50 4.51 0.58
CA ILE A 160 5.50 3.79 1.38
C ILE A 160 6.91 3.92 0.80
N TYR A 161 7.93 3.70 1.62
CA TYR A 161 9.35 3.79 1.22
C TYR A 161 10.07 2.44 1.33
N PHE A 162 10.98 2.14 0.39
CA PHE A 162 11.80 0.91 0.42
C PHE A 162 13.30 1.19 0.44
N ARG A 163 13.99 0.96 1.56
CA ARG A 163 15.43 1.29 1.65
C ARG A 163 16.38 0.14 1.23
N SER A 164 16.01 -1.10 1.47
CA SER A 164 16.69 -2.37 1.11
C SER A 164 15.85 -3.45 1.76
N ALA A 165 15.58 -4.59 1.10
CA ALA A 165 14.63 -5.61 1.54
C ALA A 165 14.94 -6.21 2.94
N CYS A 166 14.54 -5.48 3.99
CA CYS A 166 14.32 -5.91 5.38
C CYS A 166 13.57 -4.76 6.05
N LEU A 167 12.23 -4.85 6.04
CA LEU A 167 11.32 -3.83 6.56
C LEU A 167 11.34 -3.85 8.09
N LYS A 168 12.27 -3.10 8.69
CA LYS A 168 12.16 -2.62 10.08
C LYS A 168 12.30 -1.12 10.05
N ASP A 169 11.20 -0.43 9.76
CA ASP A 169 10.96 0.93 10.21
C ASP A 169 9.52 1.36 9.88
N LYS A 170 8.96 2.16 10.78
CA LYS A 170 7.57 2.61 10.82
C LYS A 170 7.11 3.26 9.50
N LEU A 171 5.91 2.89 9.09
CA LEU A 171 5.24 3.22 7.84
C LEU A 171 4.18 4.31 8.10
N TYR A 172 3.97 5.25 7.18
CA TYR A 172 2.93 6.27 7.31
C TYR A 172 2.15 6.43 6.00
N VAL A 173 0.88 6.82 6.08
CA VAL A 173 -0.10 6.78 4.98
C VAL A 173 -0.44 8.16 4.45
N MET A 174 -0.30 8.37 3.14
CA MET A 174 -1.03 9.39 2.37
C MET A 174 -1.09 9.04 0.87
N TYR A 175 -2.13 9.55 0.18
CA TYR A 175 -2.22 9.63 -1.29
C TYR A 175 -3.09 10.80 -1.74
N SER A 176 -2.79 11.42 -2.90
CA SER A 176 -3.25 12.75 -3.34
C SER A 176 -3.77 12.82 -4.80
N GLY A 177 -4.79 12.08 -5.20
CA GLY A 177 -5.14 11.97 -6.62
C GLY A 177 -6.50 12.47 -7.00
N ASP A 178 -6.59 13.67 -7.56
CA ASP A 178 -7.84 14.13 -8.19
C ASP A 178 -8.01 13.47 -9.55
N HIS A 179 -8.92 12.50 -9.65
CA HIS A 179 -9.54 12.13 -10.92
C HIS A 179 -11.04 11.94 -10.71
N THR A 180 -11.79 13.00 -10.98
CA THR A 180 -13.20 12.90 -11.35
C THR A 180 -13.26 12.26 -12.73
N LEU A 181 -13.85 11.06 -12.83
CA LEU A 181 -14.31 10.55 -14.12
C LEU A 181 -15.82 10.35 -14.01
N THR A 182 -16.53 11.36 -14.50
CA THR A 182 -17.94 11.28 -14.84
C THR A 182 -18.10 10.54 -16.16
N ALA A 183 -19.03 9.58 -16.17
CA ALA A 183 -19.97 9.39 -17.28
C ALA A 183 -21.34 9.09 -16.66
#